data_AF-A0A528CCH7-F1
#
_entry.id   AF-A0A528CCH7-F1
#
_cell.length_a   1.000
_cell.length_b   1.000
_cell.length_c   1.000
_cell.angle_alpha   90.00
_cell.angle_beta   90.00
_cell.angle_gamma   90.00
#
_symmetry.space_group_name_H-M   'P 1'
#
loop_
_entity.id
_entity.type
_entity.pdbx_description
1 polymer ?
#
loop_
_entity_poly.entity_id
_entity_poly.type
_entity_poly.pdbx_seq_one_letter_code
_entity_poly.pdbx_strand_id
1 'polypeptide(L)'
;MTAQIIDGKVSAAQLRSRVAGHVAWLKKDHGITPGLAVVLVGADPASEVYVRNKGRQTIEAGMRSLEYKLPTETSQADLLTLIERLNADPEIHGILVQLPLPKHLNADLVINAIDPAKDVDGFHVTNVGLLGTGQNAMVPCTPLGCLMMLRGHLGDLSGLEAVVVGRSNIVGKPMAQLLLGDNCTVTIAHSRTRDLASICR
;
A
#
# COMPACT_ATOMS: atom_id res chain seq x y z
N MET A 1 -14.48 -19.46 25.06
CA MET A 1 -14.38 -19.46 23.59
C MET A 1 -12.93 -19.16 23.22
N THR A 2 -12.34 -19.92 22.29
CA THR A 2 -11.00 -19.64 21.76
C THR A 2 -11.12 -18.72 20.55
N ALA A 3 -10.17 -17.80 20.39
CA ALA A 3 -10.15 -16.91 19.22
C ALA A 3 -9.98 -17.71 17.92
N GLN A 4 -10.64 -17.24 16.85
CA GLN A 4 -10.41 -17.76 15.50
C GLN A 4 -9.20 -17.06 14.88
N ILE A 5 -8.38 -17.80 14.13
CA ILE A 5 -7.19 -17.27 13.47
C ILE A 5 -7.59 -16.60 12.16
N ILE A 6 -7.25 -15.33 12.00
CA ILE A 6 -7.27 -14.64 10.70
C ILE A 6 -5.95 -14.95 9.98
N ASP A 7 -5.96 -15.91 9.05
CA ASP A 7 -4.76 -16.33 8.32
C ASP A 7 -4.50 -15.43 7.10
N GLY A 8 -3.61 -14.45 7.31
CA GLY A 8 -3.17 -13.54 6.25
C GLY A 8 -2.33 -14.22 5.15
N LYS A 9 -1.67 -15.36 5.41
CA LYS A 9 -0.89 -16.06 4.39
C LYS A 9 -1.82 -16.72 3.37
N VAL A 10 -2.87 -17.39 3.85
CA VAL A 10 -3.90 -17.99 3.01
C VAL A 10 -4.62 -16.91 2.20
N SER A 11 -5.04 -15.82 2.87
CA SER A 11 -5.73 -14.69 2.23
C SER A 11 -4.87 -14.06 1.11
N ALA A 12 -3.58 -13.83 1.37
CA ALA A 12 -2.67 -13.28 0.38
C ALA A 12 -2.40 -14.23 -0.80
N ALA A 13 -2.31 -15.54 -0.56
CA ALA A 13 -2.12 -16.53 -1.64
C ALA A 13 -3.34 -16.58 -2.58
N GLN A 14 -4.54 -16.60 -2.01
CA GLN A 14 -5.79 -16.55 -2.80
C GLN A 14 -5.90 -15.26 -3.61
N LEU A 15 -5.55 -14.11 -3.00
CA LEU A 15 -5.53 -12.83 -3.70
C LEU A 15 -4.55 -12.85 -4.89
N ARG A 16 -3.31 -13.31 -4.68
CA ARG A 16 -2.32 -13.41 -5.76
C ARG A 16 -2.79 -14.33 -6.89
N SER A 17 -3.45 -15.45 -6.58
CA SER A 17 -4.01 -16.34 -7.59
C SER A 17 -5.08 -15.65 -8.46
N ARG A 18 -5.97 -14.86 -7.85
CA ARG A 18 -6.94 -14.04 -8.58
C ARG A 18 -6.28 -12.99 -9.46
N VAL A 19 -5.28 -12.28 -8.92
CA VAL A 19 -4.51 -11.29 -9.68
C VAL A 19 -3.83 -11.95 -10.87
N ALA A 20 -3.22 -13.12 -10.70
CA ALA A 20 -2.61 -13.87 -11.80
C ALA A 20 -3.61 -14.23 -12.91
N GLY A 21 -4.84 -14.58 -12.55
CA GLY A 21 -5.93 -14.79 -13.51
C GLY A 21 -6.25 -13.53 -14.32
N HIS A 22 -6.34 -12.37 -13.67
CA HIS A 22 -6.58 -11.09 -14.35
C HIS A 22 -5.40 -10.67 -15.25
N VAL A 23 -4.16 -10.90 -14.80
CA VAL A 23 -2.96 -10.61 -15.59
C VAL A 23 -2.90 -11.50 -16.83
N ALA A 24 -3.21 -12.79 -16.68
CA ALA A 24 -3.29 -13.71 -17.82
C ALA A 24 -4.34 -13.28 -18.84
N TRP A 25 -5.51 -12.82 -18.36
CA TRP A 25 -6.57 -12.26 -19.20
C TRP A 25 -6.11 -10.99 -19.94
N LEU A 26 -5.54 -10.00 -19.24
CA LEU A 26 -5.01 -8.77 -19.86
C LEU A 26 -3.96 -9.07 -20.93
N LYS A 27 -3.06 -10.02 -20.65
CA LYS A 27 -2.01 -10.39 -21.58
C LYS A 27 -2.57 -11.06 -22.82
N LYS A 28 -3.54 -11.97 -22.67
CA LYS A 28 -4.13 -12.72 -23.77
C LYS A 28 -5.02 -11.86 -24.65
N ASP A 29 -5.92 -11.08 -24.05
CA ASP A 29 -7.02 -10.43 -24.76
C ASP A 29 -6.68 -8.98 -25.15
N HIS A 30 -5.72 -8.35 -24.46
CA HIS A 30 -5.33 -6.96 -24.69
C HIS A 30 -3.86 -6.77 -25.03
N GLY A 31 -3.03 -7.83 -24.97
CA GLY A 31 -1.59 -7.72 -25.18
C GLY A 31 -0.86 -6.92 -24.10
N ILE A 32 -1.51 -6.66 -22.96
CA ILE A 32 -0.99 -5.83 -21.87
C ILE A 32 -0.39 -6.73 -20.79
N THR A 33 0.87 -6.50 -20.43
CA THR A 33 1.48 -7.08 -19.22
C THR A 33 1.68 -5.96 -18.21
N PRO A 34 0.92 -5.94 -17.10
CA PRO A 34 1.09 -4.92 -16.07
C PRO A 34 2.53 -4.87 -15.55
N GLY A 35 3.04 -3.66 -15.34
CA GLY A 35 4.42 -3.41 -14.93
C GLY A 35 4.49 -2.70 -13.60
N LEU A 36 5.27 -3.25 -12.66
CA LEU A 36 5.57 -2.64 -11.36
C LEU A 36 7.05 -2.27 -11.30
N ALA A 37 7.33 -1.00 -11.02
CA ALA A 37 8.67 -0.52 -10.69
C ALA A 37 8.80 -0.37 -9.17
N VAL A 38 9.83 -0.98 -8.59
CA VAL A 38 10.16 -0.89 -7.17
C VAL A 38 11.49 -0.18 -7.00
N VAL A 39 11.51 0.91 -6.24
CA VAL A 39 12.68 1.74 -5.98
C VAL A 39 13.10 1.59 -4.52
N LEU A 40 14.35 1.21 -4.31
CA LEU A 40 15.01 1.12 -3.01
C LEU A 40 16.18 2.08 -2.98
N VAL A 41 16.30 2.89 -1.92
CA VAL A 41 17.46 3.78 -1.72
C VAL A 41 18.17 3.39 -0.44
N GLY A 42 19.44 3.03 -0.58
CA GLY A 42 20.25 2.49 0.51
C GLY A 42 20.14 0.97 0.66
N ALA A 43 20.66 0.47 1.79
CA ALA A 43 20.88 -0.96 2.02
C ALA A 43 20.39 -1.42 3.40
N ASP A 44 19.18 -1.02 3.79
CA ASP A 44 18.54 -1.53 5.00
C ASP A 44 18.12 -3.01 4.78
N PRO A 45 18.64 -3.98 5.56
CA PRO A 45 18.40 -5.40 5.31
C PRO A 45 16.92 -5.79 5.36
N ALA A 46 16.12 -5.14 6.21
CA ALA A 46 14.68 -5.41 6.26
C ALA A 46 14.00 -4.95 4.96
N SER A 47 14.35 -3.77 4.47
CA SER A 47 13.86 -3.19 3.22
C SER A 47 14.24 -4.05 2.00
N GLU A 48 15.44 -4.63 1.97
CA GLU A 48 15.84 -5.56 0.89
C GLU A 48 14.97 -6.82 0.84
N VAL A 49 14.66 -7.40 1.99
CA VAL A 49 13.77 -8.58 2.08
C VAL A 49 12.38 -8.22 1.58
N TYR A 50 11.85 -7.05 1.96
CA TYR A 50 10.56 -6.56 1.48
C TYR A 50 10.52 -6.38 -0.04
N VAL A 51 11.51 -5.68 -0.61
CA VAL A 51 11.58 -5.43 -2.06
C VAL A 51 11.70 -6.75 -2.83
N ARG A 52 12.59 -7.65 -2.40
CA ARG A 52 12.75 -8.97 -3.02
C ARG A 52 11.44 -9.77 -3.01
N ASN A 53 10.69 -9.73 -1.90
CA ASN A 53 9.41 -10.41 -1.81
C ASN A 53 8.37 -9.80 -2.76
N LYS A 54 8.31 -8.46 -2.87
CA LYS A 54 7.43 -7.75 -3.81
C LYS A 54 7.78 -8.11 -5.25
N GLY A 55 9.06 -8.11 -5.63
CA GLY A 55 9.51 -8.50 -6.96
C GLY A 55 9.14 -9.94 -7.29
N ARG A 56 9.43 -10.88 -6.38
CA ARG A 56 9.05 -12.30 -6.54
C ARG A 56 7.55 -12.48 -6.73
N GLN A 57 6.73 -11.87 -5.87
CA GLN A 57 5.27 -12.00 -5.93
C GLN A 57 4.65 -11.37 -7.17
N THR A 58 5.25 -10.30 -7.68
CA THR A 58 4.86 -9.65 -8.95
C THR A 58 5.08 -10.59 -10.13
N ILE A 59 6.26 -11.22 -10.18
CA ILE A 59 6.59 -12.21 -11.21
C ILE A 59 5.70 -13.45 -11.08
N GLU A 60 5.44 -13.94 -9.87
CA GLU A 60 4.51 -15.06 -9.61
C GLU A 60 3.09 -14.76 -10.11
N ALA A 61 2.66 -13.49 -10.06
CA ALA A 61 1.39 -13.05 -10.61
C ALA A 61 1.40 -12.86 -12.15
N GLY A 62 2.53 -13.12 -12.82
CA GLY A 62 2.68 -12.98 -14.27
C GLY A 62 2.93 -11.56 -14.76
N MET A 63 3.21 -10.62 -13.86
CA MET A 63 3.48 -9.21 -14.17
C MET A 63 4.96 -8.97 -14.47
N ARG A 64 5.26 -7.84 -15.11
CA ARG A 64 6.62 -7.33 -15.26
C ARG A 64 7.05 -6.65 -13.96
N SER A 65 8.23 -6.99 -13.46
CA SER A 65 8.82 -6.38 -12.27
C SER A 65 10.16 -5.73 -12.62
N LEU A 66 10.31 -4.45 -12.32
CA LEU A 66 11.57 -3.73 -12.42
C LEU A 66 12.03 -3.30 -11.02
N GLU A 67 13.27 -3.61 -10.67
CA GLU A 67 13.86 -3.21 -9.40
C GLU A 67 14.99 -2.21 -9.63
N TYR A 68 14.91 -1.06 -8.95
CA TYR A 68 15.92 -0.02 -8.94
C TYR A 68 16.51 0.08 -7.54
N LYS A 69 17.76 -0.38 -7.40
CA LYS A 69 18.52 -0.27 -6.14
C LYS A 69 19.52 0.87 -6.28
N LEU A 70 19.27 1.95 -5.55
CA LEU A 70 20.06 3.16 -5.57
C LEU A 70 20.93 3.22 -4.30
N PRO A 71 22.17 3.74 -4.39
CA PRO A 71 23.03 3.89 -3.22
C PRO A 71 22.42 4.85 -2.19
N THR A 72 22.80 4.71 -0.92
CA THR A 72 22.35 5.62 0.15
C THR A 72 22.63 7.08 -0.20
N GLU A 73 23.75 7.37 -0.87
CA GLU A 73 24.17 8.73 -1.23
C GLU A 73 23.42 9.34 -2.43
N THR A 74 22.44 8.64 -3.01
CA THR A 74 21.62 9.18 -4.10
C THR A 74 21.01 10.52 -3.70
N SER A 75 21.13 11.51 -4.60
CA SER A 75 20.57 12.84 -4.38
C SER A 75 19.05 12.86 -4.58
N GLN A 76 18.39 13.84 -3.98
CA GLN A 76 16.95 14.07 -4.19
C GLN A 76 16.64 14.27 -5.69
N ALA A 77 17.49 15.00 -6.42
CA ALA A 77 17.28 15.30 -7.84
C ALA A 77 17.37 14.03 -8.70
N ASP A 78 18.33 13.15 -8.44
CA ASP A 78 18.48 11.90 -9.18
C ASP A 78 17.30 10.96 -8.94
N LEU A 79 16.83 10.88 -7.69
CA LEU A 79 15.65 10.09 -7.36
C LEU A 79 14.40 10.62 -8.05
N LEU A 80 14.16 11.94 -8.02
CA LEU A 80 13.02 12.55 -8.71
C LEU A 80 13.10 12.35 -10.23
N THR A 81 14.28 12.44 -10.83
CA THR A 81 14.50 12.15 -12.26
C THR A 81 14.13 10.71 -12.62
N LEU A 82 14.46 9.75 -11.74
CA LEU A 82 14.03 8.36 -11.92
C LEU A 82 12.50 8.25 -11.87
N ILE A 83 11.85 8.88 -10.89
CA ILE A 83 10.38 8.84 -10.76
C ILE A 83 9.70 9.45 -11.98
N GLU A 84 10.19 10.59 -12.48
CA GLU A 84 9.67 11.21 -13.71
C GLU A 84 9.78 10.26 -14.92
N ARG A 85 10.91 9.57 -15.08
CA ARG A 85 11.08 8.57 -16.14
C ARG A 85 10.06 7.43 -16.01
N LEU A 86 9.82 6.94 -14.79
CA LEU A 86 8.86 5.86 -14.54
C LEU A 86 7.40 6.32 -14.74
N ASN A 87 7.08 7.57 -14.42
CA ASN A 87 5.79 8.16 -14.71
C ASN A 87 5.55 8.23 -16.23
N ALA A 88 6.56 8.60 -17.01
CA ALA A 88 6.46 8.69 -18.46
C ALA A 88 6.45 7.32 -19.18
N ASP A 89 6.93 6.26 -18.54
CA ASP A 89 7.02 4.92 -19.15
C ASP A 89 5.63 4.26 -19.26
N PRO A 90 5.10 4.04 -20.48
CA PRO A 90 3.78 3.42 -20.66
C PRO A 90 3.75 1.93 -20.30
N GLU A 91 4.90 1.26 -20.16
CA GLU A 91 4.96 -0.12 -19.70
C GLU A 91 4.86 -0.24 -18.17
N ILE A 92 5.03 0.88 -17.44
CA ILE A 92 4.93 0.94 -15.98
C ILE A 92 3.56 1.45 -15.57
N HIS A 93 2.87 0.62 -14.79
CA HIS A 93 1.50 0.84 -14.33
C HIS A 93 1.46 1.12 -12.82
N GLY A 94 2.52 0.74 -12.10
CA GLY A 94 2.67 1.03 -10.68
C GLY A 94 4.12 1.36 -10.32
N ILE A 95 4.28 2.31 -9.41
CA ILE A 95 5.57 2.73 -8.86
C ILE A 95 5.49 2.59 -7.35
N LEU A 96 6.50 1.96 -6.77
CA LEU A 96 6.64 1.79 -5.34
C LEU A 96 8.02 2.29 -4.90
N VAL A 97 8.04 3.26 -3.99
CA VAL A 97 9.28 3.71 -3.34
C VAL A 97 9.30 3.16 -1.92
N GLN A 98 10.28 2.30 -1.63
CA GLN A 98 10.39 1.65 -0.33
C GLN A 98 10.81 2.67 0.74
N LEU A 99 10.00 2.76 1.81
CA LEU A 99 10.25 3.58 2.98
C LEU A 99 10.83 2.76 4.15
N PRO A 100 11.56 3.38 5.09
CA PRO A 100 11.96 4.79 5.10
C PRO A 100 13.08 5.09 4.10
N LEU A 101 13.09 6.31 3.55
CA LEU A 101 14.23 6.80 2.78
C LEU A 101 15.36 7.26 3.73
N PRO A 102 16.62 7.30 3.24
CA PRO A 102 17.71 8.01 3.90
C PRO A 102 17.34 9.42 4.36
N LYS A 103 17.89 9.85 5.51
CA LYS A 103 17.46 11.08 6.21
C LYS A 103 17.63 12.38 5.42
N HIS A 104 18.55 12.43 4.46
CA HIS A 104 18.76 13.61 3.61
C HIS A 104 17.72 13.74 2.49
N LEU A 105 16.90 12.71 2.26
CA LEU A 105 15.84 12.72 1.27
C LEU A 105 14.50 13.10 1.89
N ASN A 106 13.75 13.92 1.17
CA ASN A 106 12.40 14.29 1.56
C ASN A 106 11.40 13.29 0.96
N ALA A 107 10.90 12.39 1.81
CA ALA A 107 9.93 11.37 1.39
C ALA A 107 8.62 11.96 0.85
N ASP A 108 8.12 13.07 1.41
CA ASP A 108 6.88 13.69 0.93
C ASP A 108 7.05 14.24 -0.49
N LEU A 109 8.22 14.80 -0.83
CA LEU A 109 8.50 15.24 -2.21
C LEU A 109 8.57 14.05 -3.17
N VAL A 110 9.17 12.93 -2.76
CA VAL A 110 9.27 11.73 -3.61
C VAL A 110 7.90 11.09 -3.83
N ILE A 111 7.11 10.93 -2.77
CA ILE A 111 5.76 10.35 -2.83
C ILE A 111 4.86 11.19 -3.74
N ASN A 112 4.88 12.52 -3.58
CA ASN A 112 4.05 13.43 -4.40
C ASN A 112 4.59 13.64 -5.83
N ALA A 113 5.76 13.12 -6.16
CA ALA A 113 6.27 13.10 -7.53
C ALA A 113 5.76 11.91 -8.33
N ILE A 114 5.24 10.85 -7.67
CA ILE A 114 4.65 9.70 -8.36
C ILE A 114 3.31 10.12 -8.95
N ASP A 115 3.02 9.78 -10.20
CA ASP A 115 1.69 10.00 -10.78
C ASP A 115 0.63 9.32 -9.89
N PRO A 116 -0.42 10.02 -9.43
CA PRO A 116 -1.47 9.43 -8.60
C PRO A 116 -2.07 8.13 -9.17
N ALA A 117 -2.14 8.01 -10.51
CA ALA A 117 -2.64 6.82 -11.19
C ALA A 117 -1.66 5.62 -11.11
N LYS A 118 -0.37 5.87 -10.88
CA LYS A 118 0.68 4.87 -10.69
C LYS A 118 1.11 4.67 -9.23
N ASP A 119 0.56 5.45 -8.29
CA ASP A 119 0.82 5.33 -6.85
C ASP A 119 0.08 4.11 -6.26
N VAL A 120 0.61 2.92 -6.53
CA VAL A 120 0.03 1.66 -6.08
C VAL A 120 0.19 1.40 -4.58
N ASP A 121 1.02 2.19 -3.87
CA ASP A 121 1.13 2.17 -2.41
C ASP A 121 0.15 3.16 -1.73
N GLY A 122 -0.53 4.02 -2.51
CA GLY A 122 -1.63 4.88 -2.07
C GLY A 122 -1.25 6.05 -1.17
N PHE A 123 0.00 6.50 -1.19
CA PHE A 123 0.50 7.55 -0.29
C PHE A 123 0.46 8.95 -0.90
N HIS A 124 0.24 9.08 -2.20
CA HIS A 124 0.14 10.36 -2.88
C HIS A 124 -0.98 11.20 -2.27
N VAL A 125 -0.73 12.49 -2.01
CA VAL A 125 -1.70 13.36 -1.33
C VAL A 125 -3.06 13.42 -2.02
N THR A 126 -3.09 13.41 -3.35
CA THR A 126 -4.32 13.28 -4.16
C THR A 126 -5.10 12.02 -3.82
N ASN A 127 -4.45 10.85 -3.78
CA ASN A 127 -5.11 9.58 -3.43
C ASN A 127 -5.62 9.58 -1.98
N VAL A 128 -4.85 10.17 -1.06
CA VAL A 128 -5.28 10.36 0.33
C VAL A 128 -6.51 11.27 0.42
N GLY A 129 -6.54 12.36 -0.36
CA GLY A 129 -7.68 13.28 -0.42
C GLY A 129 -8.92 12.67 -1.06
N LEU A 130 -8.75 11.89 -2.14
CA LEU A 130 -9.82 11.14 -2.77
C LEU A 130 -10.41 10.11 -1.80
N LEU A 131 -9.58 9.33 -1.10
CA LEU A 131 -10.01 8.41 -0.05
C LEU A 131 -10.78 9.14 1.06
N GLY A 132 -10.25 10.26 1.55
CA GLY A 132 -10.88 11.05 2.61
C GLY A 132 -12.22 11.70 2.21
N THR A 133 -12.53 11.76 0.92
CA THR A 133 -13.81 12.25 0.39
C THR A 133 -14.71 11.13 -0.14
N GLY A 134 -14.33 9.86 0.07
CA GLY A 134 -15.11 8.69 -0.37
C GLY A 134 -15.08 8.45 -1.88
N GLN A 135 -14.12 9.04 -2.60
CA GLN A 135 -13.96 8.88 -4.04
C GLN A 135 -13.07 7.68 -4.38
N ASN A 136 -13.12 7.25 -5.64
CA ASN A 136 -12.26 6.18 -6.13
C ASN A 136 -10.78 6.64 -6.11
N ALA A 137 -9.92 5.84 -5.49
CA ALA A 137 -8.51 6.17 -5.28
C ALA A 137 -7.67 4.89 -5.19
N MET A 138 -6.37 5.00 -5.45
CA MET A 138 -5.44 4.03 -4.89
C MET A 138 -5.40 4.21 -3.38
N VAL A 139 -5.51 3.12 -2.63
CA VAL A 139 -5.58 3.17 -1.17
C VAL A 139 -4.35 2.51 -0.55
N PRO A 140 -3.87 3.00 0.61
CA PRO A 140 -2.76 2.38 1.30
C PRO A 140 -2.88 0.86 1.47
N CYS A 141 -1.85 0.13 1.03
CA CYS A 141 -1.86 -1.33 0.93
C CYS A 141 -2.15 -2.04 2.26
N THR A 142 -1.48 -1.62 3.34
CA THR A 142 -1.62 -2.24 4.67
C THR A 142 -3.05 -2.17 5.20
N PRO A 143 -3.68 -0.97 5.32
CA PRO A 143 -5.04 -0.91 5.83
C PRO A 143 -6.07 -1.55 4.87
N LEU A 144 -5.88 -1.49 3.55
CA LEU A 144 -6.74 -2.24 2.62
C LEU A 144 -6.64 -3.75 2.86
N GLY A 145 -5.42 -4.29 3.01
CA GLY A 145 -5.22 -5.71 3.31
C GLY A 145 -5.91 -6.12 4.61
N CYS A 146 -5.80 -5.32 5.67
CA CYS A 146 -6.53 -5.53 6.92
C CYS A 146 -8.04 -5.52 6.70
N LEU A 147 -8.58 -4.53 5.98
CA LEU A 147 -10.00 -4.42 5.69
C LEU A 147 -10.52 -5.63 4.90
N MET A 148 -9.78 -6.11 3.91
CA MET A 148 -10.13 -7.30 3.13
C MET A 148 -10.25 -8.54 4.03
N MET A 149 -9.32 -8.71 4.97
CA MET A 149 -9.37 -9.82 5.92
C MET A 149 -10.52 -9.67 6.92
N LEU A 150 -10.80 -8.44 7.39
CA LEU A 150 -11.94 -8.16 8.27
C LEU A 150 -13.27 -8.49 7.58
N ARG A 151 -13.47 -8.01 6.34
CA ARG A 151 -14.67 -8.34 5.54
C ARG A 151 -14.80 -9.84 5.30
N GLY A 152 -13.70 -10.53 5.03
CA GLY A 152 -13.69 -11.97 4.83
C GLY A 152 -14.08 -12.76 6.09
N HIS A 153 -13.84 -12.21 7.28
CA HIS A 153 -14.07 -12.90 8.55
C HIS A 153 -15.37 -12.50 9.25
N LEU A 154 -15.70 -11.21 9.22
CA LEU A 154 -16.86 -10.63 9.91
C LEU A 154 -18.05 -10.39 8.98
N GLY A 155 -17.84 -10.40 7.65
CA GLY A 155 -18.88 -10.08 6.69
C GLY A 155 -19.14 -8.57 6.61
N ASP A 156 -20.38 -8.18 6.85
CA ASP A 156 -20.79 -6.78 6.91
C ASP A 156 -20.23 -6.11 8.18
N LEU A 157 -19.54 -4.99 8.00
CA LEU A 157 -18.95 -4.23 9.11
C LEU A 157 -19.86 -3.08 9.57
N SER A 158 -21.01 -2.88 8.91
CA SER A 158 -21.90 -1.77 9.18
C SER A 158 -22.38 -1.76 10.64
N GLY A 159 -22.23 -0.61 11.30
CA GLY A 159 -22.64 -0.41 12.70
C GLY A 159 -21.68 -0.98 13.74
N LEU A 160 -20.59 -1.65 13.35
CA LEU A 160 -19.57 -2.08 14.29
C LEU A 160 -18.77 -0.90 14.85
N GLU A 161 -18.36 -1.01 16.11
CA GLU A 161 -17.44 -0.06 16.73
C GLU A 161 -15.99 -0.51 16.49
N ALA A 162 -15.21 0.34 15.83
CA ALA A 162 -13.82 0.06 15.50
C ALA A 162 -12.88 1.09 16.16
N VAL A 163 -11.89 0.60 16.90
CA VAL A 163 -10.85 1.44 17.52
C VAL A 163 -9.53 1.26 16.79
N VAL A 164 -9.05 2.34 16.18
CA VAL A 164 -7.73 2.37 15.53
C VAL A 164 -6.73 3.02 16.47
N VAL A 165 -5.78 2.23 17.00
CA VAL A 165 -4.70 2.73 17.86
C VAL A 165 -3.48 3.09 17.00
N GLY A 166 -3.32 4.38 16.75
CA GLY A 166 -2.28 4.94 15.89
C GLY A 166 -2.87 5.84 14.81
N ARG A 167 -2.13 6.90 14.46
CA ARG A 167 -2.56 7.93 13.48
C ARG A 167 -1.52 8.27 12.43
N SER A 168 -0.69 7.29 12.07
CA SER A 168 0.28 7.45 10.99
C SER A 168 -0.44 7.73 9.66
N ASN A 169 0.23 8.45 8.76
CA ASN A 169 -0.32 8.78 7.45
C ASN A 169 -0.49 7.53 6.55
N ILE A 170 0.32 6.49 6.78
CA ILE A 170 0.39 5.30 5.93
C ILE A 170 -0.45 4.11 6.44
N VAL A 171 -0.90 4.12 7.70
CA VAL A 171 -1.71 3.03 8.28
C VAL A 171 -2.91 3.56 9.06
N GLY A 172 -2.68 4.32 10.15
CA GLY A 172 -3.76 4.64 11.09
C GLY A 172 -4.88 5.50 10.50
N LYS A 173 -4.53 6.63 9.89
CA LYS A 173 -5.52 7.52 9.23
C LYS A 173 -6.27 6.83 8.09
N PRO A 174 -5.60 6.18 7.11
CA PRO A 174 -6.32 5.50 6.04
C PRO A 174 -7.15 4.31 6.52
N MET A 175 -6.70 3.55 7.54
CA MET A 175 -7.52 2.49 8.14
C MET A 175 -8.84 3.04 8.69
N ALA A 176 -8.78 4.18 9.41
CA ALA A 176 -9.96 4.80 9.96
C ALA A 176 -10.94 5.27 8.87
N GLN A 177 -10.44 5.84 7.78
CA GLN A 177 -11.27 6.25 6.63
C GLN A 177 -11.91 5.04 5.93
N LEU A 178 -11.16 3.96 5.75
CA LEU A 178 -11.68 2.74 5.14
C LEU A 178 -12.77 2.08 6.00
N LEU A 179 -12.58 1.99 7.32
CA LEU A 179 -13.59 1.47 8.24
C LEU A 179 -14.84 2.36 8.27
N LEU A 180 -14.65 3.69 8.25
CA LEU A 180 -15.76 4.63 8.16
C LEU A 180 -16.53 4.47 6.84
N GLY A 181 -15.83 4.24 5.73
CA GLY A 181 -16.43 3.92 4.43
C GLY A 181 -17.23 2.62 4.43
N ASP A 182 -16.92 1.70 5.34
CA ASP A 182 -17.68 0.46 5.60
C ASP A 182 -18.75 0.63 6.69
N ASN A 183 -19.13 1.88 6.99
CA ASN A 183 -20.16 2.25 7.95
C ASN A 183 -19.87 1.84 9.41
N CYS A 184 -18.60 1.65 9.79
CA CYS A 184 -18.23 1.51 11.18
C CYS A 184 -18.34 2.84 11.93
N THR A 185 -18.64 2.79 13.23
CA THR A 185 -18.34 3.89 14.16
C THR A 185 -16.85 3.79 14.50
N VAL A 186 -16.05 4.79 14.14
CA VAL A 186 -14.59 4.72 14.27
C VAL A 186 -14.05 5.68 15.32
N THR A 187 -13.30 5.14 16.29
CA THR A 187 -12.50 5.92 17.24
C THR A 187 -11.01 5.84 16.89
N ILE A 188 -10.35 6.98 16.75
CA ILE A 188 -8.89 7.04 16.54
C ILE A 188 -8.20 7.39 17.86
N ALA A 189 -7.39 6.48 18.37
CA ALA A 189 -6.59 6.68 19.57
C ALA A 189 -5.09 6.81 19.24
N HIS A 190 -4.31 7.42 20.12
CA HIS A 190 -2.87 7.63 19.92
C HIS A 190 -2.14 7.89 21.24
N SER A 191 -0.83 8.16 21.19
CA SER A 191 0.05 8.39 22.34
C SER A 191 -0.33 9.56 23.27
N ARG A 192 -1.38 10.32 22.95
CA ARG A 192 -1.90 11.43 23.77
C ARG A 192 -3.34 11.20 24.24
N THR A 193 -3.89 10.01 23.98
CA THR A 193 -5.20 9.59 24.47
C THR A 193 -5.12 9.34 25.98
N ARG A 194 -5.99 9.97 26.77
CA ARG A 194 -5.92 9.97 28.25
C ARG A 194 -6.16 8.60 28.88
N ASP A 195 -7.19 7.88 28.43
CA ASP A 195 -7.55 6.55 28.95
C ASP A 195 -7.67 5.55 27.78
N LEU A 196 -6.51 5.18 27.23
CA LEU A 196 -6.46 4.25 26.09
C LEU A 196 -7.03 2.87 26.43
N ALA A 197 -6.84 2.41 27.68
CA ALA A 197 -7.30 1.09 28.10
C ALA A 197 -8.83 1.01 28.16
N SER A 198 -9.51 2.08 28.59
CA SER A 198 -10.98 2.15 28.57
C SER A 198 -11.53 2.20 27.14
N ILE A 199 -10.88 2.95 26.25
CA ILE A 199 -11.31 3.08 24.84
C ILE A 199 -11.20 1.75 24.08
N CYS A 200 -10.27 0.86 24.44
CA CYS A 200 -10.04 -0.42 23.74
C CYS A 200 -10.82 -1.62 24.34
N ARG A 201 -11.80 -1.40 25.21
CA ARG A 201 -12.58 -2.46 25.87
C ARG A 201 -13.89 -2.78 25.16
#